data_AF-A0A661PAP2-F1
#
_entry.id   AF-A0A661PAP2-F1
#
_cell.length_a   1.000
_cell.length_b   1.000
_cell.length_c   1.000
_cell.angle_alpha   90.00
_cell.angle_beta   90.00
_cell.angle_gamma   90.00
#
_symmetry.space_group_name_H-M   'P 1'
#
loop_
_entity.id
_entity.type
_entity.pdbx_description
1 polymer ?
#
loop_
_entity_poly.entity_id
_entity_poly.type
_entity_poly.pdbx_seq_one_letter_code
_entity_poly.pdbx_strand_id
1 'polypeptide(L)'
;DSYFDTYVDLTGRIIGYGVIDLTPMGRYNWRLSSRNVWKVEQFLRDMPHQRFARSEARYRFWHRRYQAYRQRYPDRKPLYYDNRRTWAVGYPKGKR
;
A
#
# COMPACT_ATOMS: atom_id res chain seq x y z
N ASP A 1 13.09 -7.90 -1.09
CA ASP A 1 11.76 -7.86 -0.47
C ASP A 1 10.64 -7.79 -1.49
N SER A 2 9.51 -8.42 -1.19
CA SER A 2 8.33 -8.28 -2.03
C SER A 2 7.66 -6.95 -1.68
N TYR A 3 7.19 -6.21 -2.69
CA TYR A 3 6.53 -4.90 -2.53
C TYR A 3 5.54 -4.87 -1.35
N PHE A 4 4.73 -5.91 -1.18
CA PHE A 4 3.75 -6.05 -0.11
C PHE A 4 4.31 -6.01 1.33
N ASP A 5 5.54 -6.49 1.54
CA ASP A 5 6.16 -6.51 2.87
C ASP A 5 6.35 -5.09 3.43
N THR A 6 6.45 -4.11 2.53
CA THR A 6 6.61 -2.69 2.89
C THR A 6 5.30 -2.01 3.29
N TYR A 7 4.16 -2.67 3.08
CA TYR A 7 2.82 -2.20 3.47
C TYR A 7 2.34 -2.81 4.79
N VAL A 8 3.28 -3.27 5.62
CA VAL A 8 2.99 -3.65 7.00
C VAL A 8 3.21 -2.45 7.90
N ASP A 9 2.19 -2.07 8.68
CA ASP A 9 2.22 -0.93 9.60
C ASP A 9 1.69 -1.31 11.00
N LEU A 10 1.38 -0.32 11.86
CA LEU A 10 0.84 -0.57 13.21
C LEU A 10 -0.56 -1.21 13.20
N THR A 11 -1.30 -1.06 12.11
CA THR A 11 -2.69 -1.52 11.98
C THR A 11 -2.77 -2.91 11.36
N GLY A 12 -1.80 -3.29 10.53
CA GLY A 12 -1.72 -4.63 9.98
C GLY A 12 -0.98 -4.69 8.65
N ARG A 13 -1.63 -5.29 7.65
CA ARG A 13 -1.09 -5.49 6.30
C ARG A 13 -2.18 -5.47 5.24
N ILE A 14 -1.79 -5.24 3.99
CA ILE A 14 -2.66 -5.51 2.84
C ILE A 14 -2.86 -7.04 2.72
N ILE A 15 -4.11 -7.49 2.65
CA ILE A 15 -4.48 -8.92 2.62
C ILE A 15 -5.01 -9.42 1.28
N GLY A 16 -5.30 -8.52 0.34
CA GLY A 16 -5.87 -8.87 -0.95
C GLY A 16 -5.90 -7.69 -1.91
N TYR A 17 -6.40 -7.95 -3.11
CA TYR A 17 -6.60 -6.97 -4.18
C TYR A 17 -7.88 -7.31 -4.93
N GLY A 18 -8.52 -6.32 -5.55
CA GLY A 18 -9.59 -6.54 -6.51
C GLY A 18 -9.22 -5.91 -7.84
N VAL A 19 -9.76 -6.46 -8.91
CA VAL A 19 -9.70 -5.87 -10.25
C VAL A 19 -11.14 -5.72 -10.71
N ILE A 20 -11.52 -4.50 -11.07
CA ILE A 20 -12.87 -4.22 -11.54
C ILE A 20 -12.83 -3.26 -12.72
N ASP A 21 -13.76 -3.47 -13.65
CA ASP A 21 -14.04 -2.52 -14.70
C ASP A 21 -14.96 -1.41 -14.19
N LEU A 22 -14.52 -0.16 -14.35
CA LEU A 22 -15.30 1.03 -13.98
C LEU A 22 -16.16 1.55 -15.15
N THR A 23 -16.08 0.95 -16.33
CA THR A 23 -16.92 1.28 -17.50
C THR A 23 -18.43 1.16 -17.21
N PRO A 24 -18.92 0.17 -16.44
CA PRO A 24 -20.34 0.05 -16.08
C PRO A 24 -20.90 1.23 -15.27
N MET A 25 -20.07 2.14 -14.76
CA MET A 25 -20.53 3.38 -14.11
C MET A 25 -21.24 4.34 -15.08
N GLY A 26 -21.22 4.05 -16.37
CA GLY A 26 -22.03 4.71 -17.39
C GLY A 26 -21.70 6.20 -17.53
N ARG A 27 -22.71 7.06 -17.42
CA ARG A 27 -22.57 8.52 -17.57
C ARG A 27 -21.78 9.20 -16.44
N TYR A 28 -21.40 8.45 -15.41
CA TYR A 28 -20.59 8.99 -14.32
C TYR A 28 -19.13 9.15 -14.77
N ASN A 29 -18.79 10.35 -15.26
CA ASN A 29 -17.45 10.68 -15.73
C ASN A 29 -16.48 10.93 -14.57
N TRP A 30 -16.12 9.87 -13.86
CA TRP A 30 -15.21 9.93 -12.72
C TRP A 30 -13.79 10.36 -13.10
N ARG A 31 -13.35 10.10 -14.35
CA ARG A 31 -11.98 10.42 -14.83
C ARG A 31 -11.73 11.92 -14.93
N LEU A 32 -12.75 12.69 -15.30
CA LEU A 32 -12.67 14.13 -15.53
C LEU A 32 -13.59 14.92 -14.60
N SER A 33 -14.12 14.29 -13.56
CA SER A 33 -14.99 14.96 -12.60
C SER A 33 -14.19 15.99 -11.81
N SER A 34 -14.64 17.24 -11.83
CA SER A 34 -14.19 18.29 -10.90
C SER A 34 -14.87 18.21 -9.52
N ARG A 35 -15.83 17.29 -9.37
CA ARG A 35 -16.60 17.05 -8.14
C ARG A 35 -16.13 15.76 -7.47
N ASN A 36 -16.54 15.59 -6.21
CA ASN A 36 -16.24 14.39 -5.42
C ASN A 36 -16.67 13.09 -6.11
N VAL A 37 -15.80 12.09 -6.02
CA VAL A 37 -15.95 10.77 -6.66
C VAL A 37 -16.40 9.67 -5.70
N TRP A 38 -17.15 10.02 -4.64
CA TRP A 38 -17.61 9.10 -3.59
C TRP A 38 -18.26 7.81 -4.11
N LYS A 39 -18.99 7.91 -5.22
CA LYS A 39 -19.61 6.73 -5.86
C LYS A 39 -18.56 5.73 -6.35
N VAL A 40 -17.43 6.19 -6.85
CA VAL A 40 -16.32 5.31 -7.28
C VAL A 40 -15.66 4.68 -6.07
N GLU A 41 -15.43 5.44 -5.00
CA GLU A 41 -14.84 4.92 -3.77
C GLU A 41 -15.69 3.79 -3.19
N GLN A 42 -17.01 4.00 -3.04
CA GLN A 42 -17.91 2.95 -2.55
C GLN A 42 -17.88 1.72 -3.46
N PHE A 43 -17.93 1.90 -4.77
CA PHE A 43 -17.86 0.79 -5.71
C PHE A 43 -16.56 -0.02 -5.61
N LEU A 44 -15.41 0.65 -5.44
CA LEU A 44 -14.13 -0.01 -5.23
C LEU A 44 -14.04 -0.70 -3.87
N ARG A 45 -14.75 -0.20 -2.86
CA ARG A 45 -14.82 -0.84 -1.54
C ARG A 45 -15.65 -2.12 -1.57
N ASP A 46 -16.75 -2.08 -2.30
CA ASP A 46 -17.74 -3.17 -2.35
C ASP A 46 -17.35 -4.28 -3.34
N MET A 47 -16.40 -4.02 -4.25
CA MET A 47 -15.95 -5.02 -5.20
C MET A 47 -15.41 -6.28 -4.49
N PRO A 48 -15.56 -7.48 -5.07
CA PRO A 48 -14.96 -8.68 -4.52
C PRO A 48 -13.44 -8.56 -4.54
N HIS A 49 -12.82 -8.87 -3.40
CA HIS A 49 -11.37 -8.86 -3.24
C HIS A 49 -10.83 -10.30 -3.26
N GLN A 50 -9.80 -10.54 -4.06
CA GLN A 50 -9.01 -11.76 -4.05
C GLN A 50 -7.93 -11.67 -2.97
N ARG A 51 -7.91 -12.65 -2.07
CA ARG A 51 -6.90 -12.74 -1.00
C ARG A 51 -5.55 -13.12 -1.58
N PHE A 52 -4.48 -12.53 -1.04
CA PHE A 52 -3.13 -13.01 -1.32
C PHE A 52 -2.83 -14.26 -0.51
N ALA A 53 -2.30 -15.29 -1.16
CA ALA A 53 -1.70 -16.43 -0.47
C ALA A 53 -0.33 -16.00 0.10
N ARG A 54 -0.29 -15.63 1.38
CA ARG A 54 0.92 -15.14 2.06
C ARG A 54 1.15 -15.82 3.38
N SER A 55 2.43 -15.97 3.72
CA SER A 55 2.87 -16.57 4.97
C SER A 55 2.55 -15.66 6.17
N GLU A 56 1.76 -16.16 7.11
CA GLU A 56 1.51 -15.50 8.40
C GLU A 56 2.79 -15.30 9.20
N ALA A 57 3.75 -16.23 9.11
CA ALA A 57 5.02 -16.11 9.80
C ALA A 57 5.82 -14.91 9.27
N ARG A 58 5.82 -14.70 7.94
CA ARG A 58 6.46 -13.54 7.32
C ARG A 58 5.81 -12.23 7.76
N TYR A 59 4.48 -12.18 7.82
CA TYR A 59 3.78 -11.02 8.37
C TYR A 59 4.19 -10.72 9.81
N ARG A 60 4.15 -11.71 10.70
CA ARG A 60 4.49 -11.51 12.12
C ARG A 60 5.90 -10.96 12.29
N PHE A 61 6.85 -11.41 11.47
CA PHE A 61 8.20 -10.87 11.44
C PHE A 61 8.22 -9.39 11.07
N TRP A 62 7.60 -9.00 9.95
CA TRP A 62 7.58 -7.61 9.49
C TRP A 62 6.82 -6.69 10.43
N HIS A 63 5.71 -7.16 11.00
CA HIS A 63 4.91 -6.40 11.95
C HIS A 63 5.70 -6.11 13.23
N ARG A 64 6.38 -7.12 13.79
CA ARG A 64 7.25 -6.93 14.95
C ARG A 64 8.40 -5.98 14.65
N ARG A 65 9.01 -6.09 13.47
CA ARG A 65 10.07 -5.17 13.02
C ARG A 65 9.56 -3.74 12.91
N TYR A 66 8.37 -3.54 12.36
CA TYR A 66 7.74 -2.21 12.25
C TYR A 66 7.43 -1.60 13.62
N GLN A 67 6.85 -2.38 14.52
CA GLN A 67 6.57 -1.95 15.91
C GLN A 67 7.86 -1.52 16.63
N ALA A 68 8.91 -2.34 16.57
CA ALA A 68 10.21 -2.01 17.16
C ALA A 68 10.82 -0.74 16.56
N TYR A 69 10.68 -0.53 15.24
CA TYR A 69 11.14 0.70 14.59
C TYR A 69 10.38 1.92 15.09
N ARG A 70 9.04 1.86 15.18
CA ARG A 70 8.21 2.98 15.64
C ARG A 70 8.45 3.32 17.10
N GLN A 71 8.72 2.33 17.94
CA GLN A 71 9.13 2.55 19.33
C GLN A 71 10.48 3.29 19.42
N ARG A 72 11.45 2.92 18.58
CA ARG A 72 12.78 3.55 18.57
C ARG A 72 12.80 4.92 17.89
N TYR A 73 11.96 5.13 16.88
CA TYR A 73 11.93 6.33 16.05
C TYR A 73 10.48 6.81 15.79
N PRO A 74 9.83 7.44 16.78
CA PRO A 74 8.42 7.84 16.68
C PRO A 74 8.16 8.89 15.58
N ASP A 75 9.14 9.74 15.27
CA ASP A 75 8.98 10.82 14.30
C ASP A 75 9.55 10.50 12.91
N ARG A 76 10.04 9.26 12.71
CA ARG A 76 10.66 8.86 11.43
C ARG A 76 9.83 7.78 10.75
N LYS A 77 9.89 7.78 9.41
CA LYS A 77 9.31 6.72 8.59
C LYS A 77 10.38 5.68 8.26
N PRO A 78 10.08 4.37 8.40
CA PRO A 78 11.01 3.34 7.98
C PRO A 78 11.21 3.37 6.46
N LEU A 79 12.44 3.12 6.02
CA LEU A 79 12.83 3.11 4.61
C LEU A 79 13.31 1.70 4.26
N TYR A 80 12.40 0.73 4.26
CA TYR A 80 12.70 -0.71 4.05
C TYR A 80 12.93 -1.11 2.58
N TYR A 81 13.07 -0.15 1.68
CA TYR A 81 13.30 -0.41 0.26
C TYR A 81 14.80 -0.36 -0.02
N ASP A 82 15.44 -1.53 -0.04
CA ASP A 82 16.88 -1.64 -0.31
C ASP A 82 17.25 -1.09 -1.69
N ASN A 83 16.40 -1.30 -2.69
CA ASN A 83 16.62 -0.85 -4.07
C ASN A 83 16.08 0.55 -4.37
N ARG A 84 15.59 1.33 -3.39
CA ARG A 84 15.01 2.68 -3.68
C ARG A 84 15.95 3.62 -4.40
N ARG A 85 17.25 3.40 -4.25
CA ARG A 85 18.31 4.16 -4.93
C ARG A 85 18.32 3.95 -6.45
N THR A 86 17.62 2.93 -6.95
CA THR A 86 17.52 2.62 -8.39
C THR A 86 16.19 3.03 -9.01
N TRP A 87 15.26 3.62 -8.24
CA TRP A 87 13.93 3.95 -8.74
C TRP A 87 13.90 5.14 -9.70
N ALA A 88 14.87 6.05 -9.59
CA ALA A 88 15.03 7.18 -10.50
C ALA A 88 16.51 7.57 -10.60
N VAL A 89 16.91 8.06 -11.78
CA VAL A 89 18.22 8.70 -11.97
C VAL A 89 18.29 9.92 -11.04
N GLY A 90 19.34 9.99 -10.20
CA GLY A 90 19.54 11.09 -9.26
C GLY A 90 18.85 10.95 -7.89
N TYR A 91 18.25 9.79 -7.56
CA TYR A 91 17.63 9.60 -6.25
C TYR A 91 18.65 9.85 -5.11
N PRO A 92 18.34 10.71 -4.12
CA PRO A 92 19.31 11.13 -3.12
C PRO A 92 19.81 9.94 -2.31
N LYS A 93 21.13 9.72 -2.34
CA LYS A 93 21.80 8.73 -1.49
C LYS A 93 21.86 9.32 -0.08
N GLY A 94 20.80 9.12 0.71
CA GLY A 94 20.75 9.59 2.09
C GLY A 94 22.02 9.25 2.88
N LYS A 95 22.52 10.20 3.68
CA LYS A 95 23.69 10.00 4.55
C LYS A 95 23.46 8.81 5.47
N ARG A 96 24.48 7.96 5.58
CA ARG A 96 24.51 6.77 6.45
C ARG A 96 24.22 7.13 7.90
#